data_AF-A0A5D8YX60-F1
#
_entry.id   AF-A0A5D8YX60-F1
#
_cell.length_a   1.000
_cell.length_b   1.000
_cell.length_c   1.000
_cell.angle_alpha   90.00
_cell.angle_beta   90.00
_cell.angle_gamma   90.00
#
_symmetry.space_group_name_H-M   'P 1'
#
loop_
_entity.id
_entity.type
_entity.pdbx_description
1 polymer ?
#
loop_
_entity_poly.entity_id
_entity_poly.type
_entity_poly.pdbx_seq_one_letter_code
_entity_poly.pdbx_strand_id
1 'polypeptide(L)'
;MTQTSRLPVIASLLLACLAGLGGCSSRAGGADTYTLYRSSLAKGVKRVHVGSFDAADGDEYNRQNCQLAAQLFQGQAGVETKFWCEKGAYHQ
;
A
#
# COMPACT_ATOMS: atom_id res chain seq x y z
N MET A 1 -4.27 -14.45 -63.15
CA MET A 1 -3.73 -13.53 -62.13
C MET A 1 -4.76 -13.41 -61.03
N THR A 2 -4.58 -14.09 -59.91
CA THR A 2 -5.52 -14.05 -58.77
C THR A 2 -4.73 -13.79 -57.51
N GLN A 3 -4.90 -12.58 -57.00
CA GLN A 3 -4.25 -12.00 -55.83
C GLN A 3 -4.88 -12.61 -54.57
N THR A 4 -4.14 -13.46 -53.85
CA THR A 4 -4.56 -13.96 -52.54
C THR A 4 -4.29 -12.89 -51.48
N SER A 5 -5.36 -12.24 -51.03
CA SER A 5 -5.38 -11.23 -49.97
C SER A 5 -4.97 -11.84 -48.61
N ARG A 6 -3.82 -11.39 -48.07
CA ARG A 6 -3.33 -11.74 -46.73
C ARG A 6 -4.01 -10.92 -45.63
N LEU A 7 -5.32 -11.06 -45.46
CA LEU A 7 -6.07 -10.37 -44.40
C LEU A 7 -7.02 -11.39 -43.76
N PRO A 8 -6.61 -12.02 -42.63
CA PRO A 8 -7.23 -11.63 -41.36
C PRO A 8 -6.33 -11.78 -40.11
N VAL A 9 -5.00 -11.89 -40.23
CA VAL A 9 -4.14 -12.13 -39.04
C VAL A 9 -3.98 -10.86 -38.18
N ILE A 10 -4.03 -9.68 -38.79
CA ILE A 10 -3.77 -8.40 -38.10
C ILE A 10 -4.94 -7.98 -37.20
N ALA A 11 -6.18 -8.40 -37.53
CA ALA A 11 -7.38 -8.03 -36.76
C ALA A 11 -7.46 -8.73 -35.39
N SER A 12 -6.82 -9.90 -35.25
CA SER A 12 -6.88 -10.70 -34.01
C SER A 12 -5.90 -10.25 -32.92
N LEU A 13 -4.88 -9.45 -33.26
CA LEU A 13 -3.88 -8.96 -32.28
C LEU A 13 -4.31 -7.70 -31.52
N LEU A 14 -5.31 -6.95 -32.01
CA LEU A 14 -5.80 -5.74 -31.35
C LEU A 14 -6.79 -6.00 -30.21
N LEU A 15 -7.40 -7.18 -30.15
CA LEU A 15 -8.41 -7.52 -29.12
C LEU A 15 -7.80 -8.02 -27.80
N ALA A 16 -6.50 -8.35 -27.78
CA ALA A 16 -5.82 -8.89 -26.59
C ALA A 16 -5.32 -7.82 -25.60
N CYS A 17 -5.27 -6.54 -25.97
CA CYS A 17 -4.73 -5.48 -25.10
C CYS A 17 -5.76 -4.85 -24.14
N LEU A 18 -7.07 -5.07 -24.32
CA LEU A 18 -8.10 -4.42 -23.49
C LEU A 18 -8.48 -5.18 -22.21
N ALA A 19 -7.97 -6.39 -21.97
CA ALA A 19 -8.35 -7.20 -20.81
C ALA A 19 -7.54 -6.91 -19.52
N GLY A 20 -6.57 -5.99 -19.55
CA GLY A 20 -5.63 -5.75 -18.44
C GLY A 20 -5.97 -4.62 -17.47
N LEU A 21 -7.07 -3.88 -17.64
CA LEU A 21 -7.36 -2.68 -16.84
C LEU A 21 -8.22 -2.94 -15.58
N GLY A 22 -8.55 -4.21 -15.29
CA GLY A 22 -9.35 -4.58 -14.13
C GLY A 22 -8.53 -4.73 -12.86
N GLY A 23 -8.52 -3.70 -11.99
CA GLY A 23 -8.36 -3.94 -10.56
C GLY A 23 -7.37 -3.08 -9.76
N CYS A 24 -7.31 -1.75 -9.97
CA CYS A 24 -6.82 -0.88 -8.91
C CYS A 24 -8.01 -0.40 -8.07
N SER A 25 -8.50 -1.24 -7.15
CA SER A 25 -9.37 -0.75 -6.08
C SER A 25 -8.49 0.08 -5.13
N SER A 26 -8.42 1.38 -5.36
CA SER A 26 -7.91 2.33 -4.38
C SER A 26 -8.84 2.26 -3.17
N ARG A 27 -8.49 1.43 -2.19
CA ARG A 27 -9.14 1.45 -0.88
C ARG A 27 -8.82 2.82 -0.31
N ALA A 28 -9.78 3.75 -0.42
CA ALA A 28 -9.65 5.06 0.19
C ALA A 28 -9.38 4.83 1.68
N GLY A 29 -8.17 5.19 2.14
CA GLY A 29 -7.66 4.89 3.48
C GLY A 29 -8.36 5.65 4.61
N GLY A 30 -9.69 5.63 4.63
CA GLY A 30 -10.48 6.60 5.38
C GLY A 30 -10.95 6.13 6.75
N ALA A 31 -11.21 4.83 6.96
CA ALA A 31 -11.89 4.37 8.17
C ALA A 31 -11.13 3.28 8.93
N ASP A 32 -10.57 2.29 8.23
CA ASP A 32 -9.96 1.10 8.85
C ASP A 32 -8.43 1.09 8.78
N THR A 33 -7.83 2.17 8.28
CA THR A 33 -6.38 2.29 8.14
C THR A 33 -5.74 2.70 9.47
N TYR A 34 -4.60 2.11 9.78
CA TYR A 34 -3.74 2.53 10.89
C TYR A 34 -2.36 2.92 10.35
N THR A 35 -1.81 4.00 10.88
CA THR A 35 -0.50 4.50 10.51
C THR A 35 0.48 4.29 11.66
N LEU A 36 1.60 3.63 11.36
CA LEU A 36 2.72 3.48 12.28
C LEU A 36 3.65 4.68 12.14
N TYR A 37 3.89 5.34 13.26
CA TYR A 37 4.85 6.41 13.40
C TYR A 37 6.00 6.02 14.32
N ARG A 38 7.12 6.72 14.17
CA ARG A 38 8.19 6.77 15.16
C ARG A 38 8.59 8.20 15.52
N SER A 39 9.19 8.37 16.68
CA SER A 39 9.86 9.62 17.04
C SER A 39 11.15 9.78 16.22
N SER A 40 11.64 11.01 16.12
CA SER A 40 12.93 11.32 15.49
C SER A 40 13.92 11.84 16.52
N LEU A 41 15.19 11.47 16.35
CA LEU A 41 16.30 12.08 17.09
C LEU A 41 16.79 13.38 16.41
N ALA A 42 16.38 13.63 15.16
CA ALA A 42 16.75 14.84 14.43
C ALA A 42 15.96 16.05 14.93
N LYS A 43 16.66 17.15 15.23
CA LYS A 43 16.03 18.41 15.64
C LYS A 43 15.04 18.90 14.58
N GLY A 44 13.85 19.30 15.01
CA GLY A 44 12.79 19.84 14.15
C GLY A 44 11.85 18.81 13.54
N VAL A 45 12.16 17.51 13.64
CA VAL A 45 11.26 16.45 13.14
C VAL A 45 10.41 15.90 14.29
N LYS A 46 9.10 16.16 14.25
CA LYS A 46 8.18 15.76 15.33
C LYS A 46 7.80 14.28 15.30
N ARG A 47 7.52 13.74 14.11
CA ARG A 47 7.17 12.33 13.87
C ARG A 47 7.62 11.88 12.48
N VAL A 48 7.92 10.60 12.33
CA VAL A 48 8.34 9.98 11.07
C VAL A 48 7.35 8.87 10.72
N HIS A 49 6.78 8.90 9.53
CA HIS A 49 5.96 7.81 9.00
C HIS A 49 6.84 6.58 8.76
N VAL A 50 6.39 5.41 9.23
CA VAL A 50 7.08 4.13 9.05
C VAL A 50 6.32 3.23 8.10
N GLY A 51 4.99 3.19 8.23
CA GLY A 51 4.14 2.35 7.39
C GLY A 51 2.66 2.57 7.65
N SER A 52 1.83 2.08 6.73
CA SER A 52 0.37 2.10 6.81
C SER A 52 -0.17 0.67 6.75
N PHE A 53 -1.20 0.40 7.54
CA PHE A 53 -1.88 -0.89 7.67
C PHE A 53 -3.31 -0.69 7.21
N ASP A 54 -3.62 -1.11 5.98
CA ASP A 54 -4.87 -0.83 5.26
C ASP A 54 -5.42 -2.08 4.54
N ALA A 55 -5.17 -3.26 5.09
CA ALA A 55 -5.64 -4.53 4.54
C ALA A 55 -7.18 -4.60 4.47
N ALA A 56 -7.68 -5.48 3.60
CA ALA A 56 -9.10 -5.65 3.36
C ALA A 56 -9.86 -6.23 4.57
N ASP A 57 -9.13 -6.91 5.45
CA ASP A 57 -9.57 -7.61 6.66
C ASP A 57 -10.14 -6.69 7.77
N GLY A 58 -10.03 -5.38 7.62
CA GLY A 58 -10.75 -4.39 8.42
C GLY A 58 -10.00 -3.84 9.64
N ASP A 59 -10.70 -3.02 10.44
CA ASP A 59 -10.12 -2.20 11.52
C ASP A 59 -9.30 -3.02 12.53
N GLU A 60 -9.84 -4.14 13.02
CA GLU A 60 -9.18 -4.97 14.03
C GLU A 60 -7.85 -5.52 13.54
N TYR A 61 -7.86 -6.10 12.34
CA TYR A 61 -6.67 -6.68 11.73
C TYR A 61 -5.59 -5.62 11.51
N ASN A 62 -5.97 -4.46 10.98
CA ASN A 62 -5.03 -3.37 10.74
C ASN A 62 -4.47 -2.79 12.05
N ARG A 63 -5.32 -2.63 13.07
CA ARG A 63 -4.91 -2.16 14.40
C ARG A 63 -3.93 -3.10 15.07
N GLN A 64 -4.26 -4.40 15.12
CA GLN A 64 -3.44 -5.42 15.76
C GLN A 64 -2.09 -5.57 15.05
N ASN A 65 -2.07 -5.60 13.72
CA ASN A 65 -0.84 -5.69 12.96
C ASN A 65 0.03 -4.44 13.11
N CYS A 66 -0.57 -3.24 13.15
CA CYS A 66 0.17 -2.02 13.45
C CYS A 66 0.82 -2.10 14.84
N GLN A 67 0.05 -2.49 15.85
CA GLN A 67 0.53 -2.59 17.23
C GLN A 67 1.65 -3.62 17.38
N LEU A 68 1.50 -4.79 16.75
CA LEU A 68 2.51 -5.82 16.72
C LEU A 68 3.81 -5.31 16.09
N ALA A 69 3.73 -4.63 14.94
CA ALA A 69 4.90 -4.03 14.31
C ALA A 69 5.57 -2.99 15.21
N ALA A 70 4.79 -2.13 15.88
CA ALA A 70 5.32 -1.14 16.82
C ALA A 70 6.10 -1.82 17.97
N GLN A 71 5.57 -2.90 18.54
CA GLN A 71 6.22 -3.68 19.60
C GLN A 71 7.50 -4.37 19.11
N LEU A 72 7.46 -4.99 17.94
CA LEU A 72 8.60 -5.66 17.33
C LEU A 72 9.76 -4.70 17.07
N PHE A 73 9.46 -3.49 16.56
CA PHE A 73 10.47 -2.46 16.35
C PHE A 73 10.97 -1.87 17.66
N GLN A 74 10.08 -1.65 18.63
CA GLN A 74 10.46 -1.14 19.94
C GLN A 74 11.39 -2.11 20.70
N GLY A 75 11.23 -3.42 20.49
CA GLY A 75 12.00 -4.47 21.16
C GLY A 75 13.39 -4.74 20.58
N GLN A 76 13.80 -4.08 19.49
CA GLN A 76 15.14 -4.26 18.93
C GLN A 76 16.21 -3.63 19.83
N ALA A 77 17.37 -4.28 19.93
CA ALA A 77 18.48 -3.76 20.70
C ALA A 77 18.98 -2.41 20.15
N GLY A 78 19.19 -1.44 21.03
CA GLY A 78 19.71 -0.11 20.66
C GLY A 78 18.66 0.85 20.09
N VAL A 79 17.37 0.52 20.12
CA VAL A 79 16.31 1.43 19.68
C VAL A 79 16.04 2.52 20.72
N GLU A 80 16.38 3.76 20.38
CA GLU A 80 16.13 4.95 21.22
C GLU A 80 14.82 5.67 20.85
N THR A 81 14.28 5.41 19.66
CA THR A 81 13.01 6.02 19.21
C THR A 81 11.80 5.31 19.81
N LYS A 82 10.68 6.04 19.88
CA LYS A 82 9.38 5.49 20.28
C LYS A 82 8.53 5.20 19.07
N PHE A 83 7.81 4.08 19.09
CA PHE A 83 6.87 3.68 18.04
C PHE A 83 5.44 3.71 18.56
N TRP A 84 4.50 4.16 17.74
CA TRP A 84 3.07 4.15 18.08
C TRP A 84 2.20 4.08 16.83
N CYS A 85 0.97 3.60 17.01
CA CYS A 85 -0.05 3.52 15.98
C CYS A 85 -1.08 4.63 16.15
N GLU A 86 -1.47 5.25 15.04
CA GLU A 86 -2.52 6.26 14.96
C GLU A 86 -3.60 5.76 13.99
N LYS A 87 -4.87 5.91 14.35
CA LYS A 87 -5.97 5.58 13.44
C LYS A 87 -6.05 6.65 12.34
N GLY A 88 -6.20 6.21 11.09
CA GLY A 88 -6.28 7.05 9.90
C GLY A 88 -5.12 6.83 8.93
N ALA A 89 -5.33 7.27 7.68
CA ALA A 89 -4.28 7.29 6.68
C ALA A 89 -3.23 8.37 6.95
N TYR A 90 -2.03 8.10 6.46
CA TYR A 90 -0.96 9.07 6.43
C TYR A 90 -1.23 10.17 5.39
N HIS A 91 -0.96 11.41 5.76
CA HIS A 91 -0.98 12.58 4.88
C HIS A 91 0.40 13.27 4.95
N GLN A 92 0.99 13.54 3.78
CA GLN A 92 2.29 14.21 3.63
C GLN A 92 2.17 15.74 3.73
#